data_AF-X8CQ48-F1
#
_entry.id   AF-X8CQ48-F1
#
_cell.length_a   1.000
_cell.length_b   1.000
_cell.length_c   1.000
_cell.angle_alpha   90.00
_cell.angle_beta   90.00
_cell.angle_gamma   90.00
#
_symmetry.space_group_name_H-M   'P 1'
#
loop_
_entity.id
_entity.type
_entity.pdbx_description
1 polymer ?
#
loop_
_entity_poly.entity_id
_entity_poly.type
_entity_poly.pdbx_seq_one_letter_code
_entity_poly.pdbx_strand_id
1 'polypeptide(L)'
;MPGRAGDPGHPDGLRAAGPGQRRPALAMVPADRVLAALHGWLAPLPPEGASAIVFRDTDHAAELAAAQGIRSTDLLASGIVDVVVAEHPDAADEPVEFSRRLSRAIAAEVQALRGIPASERLAARLQRYRNIGLP
;
A
#
# COMPACT_ATOMS: atom_id res chain seq x y z
N MET A 1 -21.23 -27.24 -42.57
CA MET A 1 -20.56 -27.74 -41.36
C MET A 1 -19.70 -26.62 -40.76
N PRO A 2 -19.62 -26.51 -39.43
CA PRO A 2 -19.81 -25.26 -38.69
C PRO A 2 -18.57 -24.74 -37.94
N GLY A 3 -18.63 -23.45 -37.57
CA GLY A 3 -18.28 -22.86 -36.27
C GLY A 3 -16.96 -23.22 -35.56
N ARG A 4 -16.13 -22.19 -35.34
CA ARG A 4 -15.37 -21.97 -34.09
C ARG A 4 -15.50 -20.47 -33.76
N ALA A 5 -16.40 -20.07 -32.86
CA ALA A 5 -16.16 -20.00 -31.40
C ALA A 5 -14.75 -19.44 -31.14
N GLY A 6 -14.56 -18.15 -30.88
CA GLY A 6 -15.24 -17.43 -29.80
C GLY A 6 -14.81 -18.08 -28.50
N ASP A 7 -13.57 -17.82 -28.06
CA ASP A 7 -13.08 -18.21 -26.75
C ASP A 7 -13.09 -16.97 -25.84
N PRO A 8 -14.07 -16.84 -24.94
CA PRO A 8 -14.08 -15.86 -23.88
C PRO A 8 -13.62 -16.55 -22.59
N GLY A 9 -12.39 -16.30 -22.15
CA GLY A 9 -11.98 -16.84 -20.86
C GLY A 9 -10.49 -16.84 -20.57
N HIS A 10 -9.94 -15.67 -20.25
CA HIS A 10 -9.11 -15.57 -19.04
C HIS A 10 -9.13 -14.13 -18.50
N PRO A 11 -9.60 -13.93 -17.26
CA PRO A 11 -9.69 -12.62 -16.64
C PRO A 11 -8.30 -12.17 -16.17
N ASP A 12 -8.12 -10.85 -16.11
CA ASP A 12 -7.10 -10.16 -15.34
C ASP A 12 -5.67 -10.58 -15.64
N GLY A 13 -5.18 -10.06 -16.77
CA GLY A 13 -3.75 -9.86 -16.99
C GLY A 13 -3.19 -8.98 -15.88
N LEU A 14 -2.78 -9.62 -14.78
CA LEU A 14 -1.83 -9.10 -13.81
C LEU A 14 -0.55 -8.78 -14.59
N ARG A 15 -0.51 -7.59 -15.19
CA ARG A 15 0.74 -7.04 -15.70
C ARG A 15 1.67 -7.01 -14.50
N ALA A 16 2.67 -7.88 -14.55
CA ALA A 16 3.84 -7.77 -13.71
C ALA A 16 4.38 -6.35 -13.90
N ALA A 17 4.01 -5.47 -12.98
CA ALA A 17 4.57 -4.13 -12.91
C ALA A 17 6.08 -4.34 -12.80
N GLY A 18 6.83 -3.81 -13.77
CA GLY A 18 8.28 -3.93 -13.77
C GLY A 18 8.88 -3.44 -12.44
N PRO A 19 10.11 -3.86 -12.11
CA PRO A 19 10.75 -3.69 -10.79
C PRO A 19 11.01 -2.23 -10.34
N GLY A 20 10.36 -1.22 -10.93
CA GLY A 20 10.59 0.19 -10.65
C GLY A 20 9.35 1.09 -10.60
N GLN A 21 8.12 0.58 -10.71
CA GLN A 21 6.92 1.45 -10.69
C GLN A 21 6.16 1.48 -9.36
N ARG A 22 6.36 0.54 -8.45
CA ARG A 22 5.66 0.55 -7.15
C ARG A 22 6.37 1.47 -6.17
N ARG A 23 5.87 2.70 -6.07
CA ARG A 23 6.42 3.73 -5.18
C ARG A 23 6.13 3.39 -3.71
N PRO A 24 7.07 3.68 -2.79
CA PRO A 24 6.85 3.43 -1.36
C PRO A 24 5.62 4.19 -0.88
N ALA A 25 4.83 3.55 0.00
CA ALA A 25 3.79 4.24 0.72
C ALA A 25 4.42 5.44 1.47
N LEU A 26 3.75 6.60 1.45
CA LEU A 26 4.12 7.77 2.24
C LEU A 26 3.83 7.50 3.72
N ALA A 27 4.58 6.60 4.34
CA ALA A 27 4.54 6.30 5.76
C ALA A 27 5.59 7.17 6.47
N MET A 28 5.26 8.44 6.72
CA MET A 28 6.06 9.27 7.63
C MET A 28 5.73 8.89 9.06
N VAL A 29 6.53 8.00 9.65
CA VAL A 29 6.41 7.57 11.05
C VAL A 29 7.38 8.41 11.92
N PRO A 30 6.95 8.98 13.06
CA PRO A 30 5.66 8.81 13.73
C PRO A 30 4.59 9.87 13.38
N ALA A 31 3.48 9.45 12.78
CA ALA A 31 2.29 10.27 12.47
C ALA A 31 1.01 9.84 13.23
N ASP A 32 0.05 10.78 13.33
CA ASP A 32 -1.31 10.52 13.86
C ASP A 32 -2.12 9.62 12.91
N ARG A 33 -1.92 9.81 11.60
CA ARG A 33 -2.59 9.08 10.53
C ARG A 33 -1.57 8.66 9.48
N VAL A 34 -1.71 7.44 8.97
CA VAL A 34 -0.89 6.86 7.92
C VAL A 34 -1.76 6.57 6.70
N LEU A 35 -1.40 7.15 5.56
CA LEU A 35 -2.11 6.97 4.30
C LEU A 35 -1.19 6.24 3.31
N ALA A 36 -1.76 5.32 2.55
CA ALA A 36 -1.04 4.63 1.47
C ALA A 36 -1.81 4.73 0.16
N ALA A 37 -1.09 4.73 -0.96
CA ALA A 37 -1.70 4.50 -2.27
C ALA A 37 -2.05 3.01 -2.42
N LEU A 38 -3.06 2.67 -3.22
CA LEU A 38 -3.54 1.30 -3.41
C LEU A 38 -2.41 0.33 -3.81
N HIS A 39 -1.51 0.73 -4.71
CA HIS A 39 -0.38 -0.08 -5.14
C HIS A 39 0.90 0.17 -4.36
N GLY A 40 0.83 1.03 -3.33
CA GLY A 40 1.92 1.30 -2.40
C GLY A 40 2.19 0.12 -1.47
N TRP A 41 3.43 0.04 -1.00
CA TRP A 41 3.87 -0.98 -0.05
C TRP A 41 4.88 -0.39 0.95
N LEU A 42 5.06 -1.07 2.08
CA LEU A 42 6.02 -0.73 3.13
C LEU A 42 6.71 -2.00 3.61
N ALA A 43 8.03 -2.06 3.48
CA ALA A 43 8.85 -3.16 3.97
C ALA A 43 10.21 -2.64 4.47
N PRO A 44 10.87 -3.34 5.41
CA PRO A 44 12.20 -2.95 5.91
C PRO A 44 13.29 -3.08 4.84
N LEU A 45 13.07 -3.94 3.83
CA LEU A 45 13.94 -4.14 2.69
C LEU A 45 13.06 -4.40 1.46
N PRO A 46 13.46 -3.97 0.24
CA PRO A 46 12.78 -4.36 -0.98
C PRO A 46 12.67 -5.89 -1.12
N PRO A 47 11.55 -6.41 -1.64
CA PRO A 47 11.32 -7.86 -1.73
C PRO A 47 12.32 -8.57 -2.64
N GLU A 48 12.86 -7.90 -3.66
CA GLU A 48 13.93 -8.41 -4.51
C GLU A 48 15.23 -8.60 -3.72
N GLY A 49 15.53 -7.69 -2.80
CA GLY A 49 16.67 -7.81 -1.89
C GLY A 49 16.48 -8.95 -0.88
N ALA A 50 15.25 -9.11 -0.35
CA ALA A 50 14.93 -10.22 0.54
C ALA A 50 15.08 -11.57 -0.19
N SER A 51 14.63 -11.65 -1.44
CA SER A 51 14.82 -12.81 -2.30
C SER A 51 16.30 -13.13 -2.50
N ALA A 52 17.11 -12.11 -2.80
CA ALA A 52 18.54 -12.30 -3.04
C ALA A 52 19.29 -12.81 -1.79
N ILE A 53 18.84 -12.42 -0.60
CA ILE A 53 19.43 -12.87 0.67
C ILE A 53 19.02 -14.32 1.00
N VAL A 54 17.73 -14.65 0.84
CA VAL A 54 17.18 -15.95 1.28
C VAL A 54 17.38 -17.04 0.21
N PHE A 55 17.14 -16.72 -1.06
CA PHE A 55 17.10 -17.66 -2.18
C PHE A 55 18.27 -17.51 -3.16
N ARG A 56 19.07 -16.42 -3.04
CA ARG A 56 20.18 -16.08 -3.97
C ARG A 56 19.74 -15.76 -5.40
N ASP A 57 18.48 -15.37 -5.57
CA ASP A 57 17.90 -14.85 -6.81
C ASP A 57 16.85 -13.77 -6.51
N THR A 58 16.20 -13.23 -7.53
CA THR A 58 15.12 -12.23 -7.37
C THR A 58 13.72 -12.79 -7.64
N ASP A 59 13.61 -14.07 -7.98
CA ASP A 59 12.38 -14.66 -8.54
C ASP A 59 11.32 -14.90 -7.46
N HIS A 60 11.74 -14.97 -6.19
CA HIS A 60 10.86 -15.13 -5.03
C HIS A 60 10.35 -13.81 -4.44
N ALA A 61 10.63 -12.65 -5.06
CA ALA A 61 10.23 -11.35 -4.54
C ALA A 61 8.71 -11.23 -4.32
N ALA A 62 7.90 -11.68 -5.28
CA ALA A 62 6.44 -11.58 -5.20
C ALA A 62 5.85 -12.46 -4.08
N GLU A 63 6.42 -13.66 -3.90
CA GLU A 63 6.06 -14.59 -2.83
C GLU A 63 6.41 -14.01 -1.46
N LEU A 64 7.64 -13.52 -1.30
CA LEU A 64 8.12 -12.90 -0.07
C LEU A 64 7.32 -11.65 0.29
N ALA A 65 6.97 -10.82 -0.69
CA ALA A 65 6.12 -9.64 -0.47
C ALA A 65 4.74 -10.03 0.08
N ALA A 66 4.12 -11.08 -0.47
CA ALA A 66 2.83 -11.57 0.02
C ALA A 66 2.95 -12.16 1.43
N ALA A 67 3.98 -12.98 1.68
CA ALA A 67 4.21 -13.59 2.99
C ALA A 67 4.51 -12.56 4.10
N GLN A 68 5.19 -11.46 3.77
CA GLN A 68 5.49 -10.39 4.70
C GLN A 68 4.33 -9.41 4.92
N GLY A 69 3.24 -9.49 4.12
CA GLY A 69 2.09 -8.61 4.25
C GLY A 69 2.41 -7.14 4.02
N ILE A 70 3.24 -6.83 3.01
CA ILE A 70 3.78 -5.47 2.80
C ILE A 70 2.84 -4.57 1.97
N ARG A 71 1.73 -5.10 1.44
CA ARG A 71 0.83 -4.37 0.54
C ARG A 71 -0.04 -3.41 1.33
N SER A 72 -0.45 -2.30 0.72
CA SER A 72 -1.34 -1.30 1.35
C SER A 72 -2.57 -1.92 2.03
N THR A 73 -3.16 -2.97 1.45
CA THR A 73 -4.32 -3.69 2.00
C THR A 73 -3.99 -4.51 3.24
N ASP A 74 -2.83 -5.15 3.26
CA ASP A 74 -2.35 -5.96 4.39
C ASP A 74 -1.94 -5.04 5.55
N LEU A 75 -1.31 -3.92 5.21
CA LEU A 75 -0.96 -2.85 6.16
C LEU A 75 -2.20 -2.17 6.75
N LEU A 76 -3.28 -2.06 5.97
CA LEU A 76 -4.58 -1.59 6.47
C LEU A 76 -5.17 -2.61 7.44
N ALA A 77 -5.17 -3.90 7.08
CA ALA A 77 -5.69 -4.97 7.92
C ALA A 77 -4.92 -5.10 9.26
N SER A 78 -3.61 -4.83 9.26
CA SER A 78 -2.77 -4.81 10.47
C SER A 78 -2.81 -3.49 11.25
N GLY A 79 -3.55 -2.48 10.78
CA GLY A 79 -3.68 -1.18 11.44
C GLY A 79 -2.46 -0.26 11.34
N ILE A 80 -1.46 -0.63 10.53
CA ILE A 80 -0.30 0.22 10.22
C ILE A 80 -0.71 1.38 9.32
N VAL A 81 -1.57 1.12 8.33
CA VAL A 81 -2.20 2.12 7.45
C VAL A 81 -3.62 2.37 7.94
N ASP A 82 -4.05 3.64 7.98
CA ASP A 82 -5.42 4.04 8.31
C ASP A 82 -6.30 4.14 7.06
N VAL A 83 -5.74 4.63 5.95
CA VAL A 83 -6.49 4.92 4.72
C VAL A 83 -5.69 4.49 3.50
N VAL A 84 -6.37 3.78 2.60
CA VAL A 84 -5.84 3.45 1.28
C VAL A 84 -6.51 4.35 0.23
N VAL A 85 -5.71 5.10 -0.51
CA VAL A 85 -6.14 5.99 -1.59
C VAL A 85 -6.14 5.24 -2.91
N ALA A 86 -7.29 5.19 -3.57
CA ALA A 86 -7.47 4.45 -4.81
C ALA A 86 -6.69 5.04 -6.01
N GLU A 87 -6.21 4.13 -6.85
CA GLU A 87 -5.54 4.37 -8.13
C GLU A 87 -6.37 3.75 -9.26
N HIS A 88 -6.49 4.45 -10.40
CA HIS A 88 -7.32 4.05 -11.54
C HIS A 88 -6.62 4.33 -12.89
N PRO A 89 -5.99 3.35 -13.54
CA PRO A 89 -5.55 2.05 -13.01
C PRO A 89 -4.26 2.15 -12.20
N ASP A 90 -3.42 3.18 -12.43
CA ASP A 90 -2.17 3.46 -11.70
C ASP A 90 -2.06 4.97 -11.48
N ALA A 91 -1.54 5.40 -10.33
CA ALA A 91 -1.28 6.81 -10.03
C ALA A 91 -0.40 7.52 -11.09
N ALA A 92 0.51 6.79 -11.74
CA ALA A 92 1.39 7.33 -12.77
C ALA A 92 0.64 7.68 -14.07
N ASP A 93 -0.46 6.99 -14.36
CA ASP A 93 -1.28 7.20 -15.57
C ASP A 93 -2.25 8.38 -15.41
N GLU A 94 -2.64 8.69 -14.18
CA GLU A 94 -3.54 9.81 -13.85
C GLU A 94 -3.02 10.70 -12.70
N PRO A 95 -1.81 11.27 -12.80
CA PRO A 95 -1.12 11.90 -11.67
C PRO A 95 -1.87 13.09 -11.08
N VAL A 96 -2.59 13.85 -11.91
CA VAL A 96 -3.39 14.99 -11.45
C VAL A 96 -4.62 14.53 -10.67
N GLU A 97 -5.36 13.55 -11.17
CA GLU A 97 -6.56 13.04 -10.51
C GLU A 97 -6.21 12.26 -9.24
N PHE A 98 -5.14 11.46 -9.29
CA PHE A 98 -4.59 10.81 -8.09
C PHE A 98 -4.19 11.84 -7.04
N SER A 99 -3.47 12.91 -7.42
CA SER A 99 -3.08 13.98 -6.50
C SER A 99 -4.29 14.68 -5.87
N ARG A 100 -5.38 14.88 -6.63
CA ARG A 100 -6.64 15.42 -6.09
C ARG A 100 -7.29 14.49 -5.08
N ARG A 101 -7.33 13.18 -5.35
CA ARG A 101 -7.86 12.18 -4.42
C ARG A 101 -7.02 12.08 -3.15
N LEU A 102 -5.69 12.05 -3.29
CA LEU A 102 -4.76 12.07 -2.16
C LEU A 102 -4.94 13.33 -1.31
N SER A 103 -5.02 14.50 -1.95
CA SER A 103 -5.24 15.78 -1.26
C SER A 103 -6.57 15.81 -0.49
N ARG A 104 -7.64 15.27 -1.07
CA ARG A 104 -8.94 15.12 -0.39
C ARG A 104 -8.86 14.20 0.83
N ALA A 105 -8.16 13.08 0.71
CA ALA A 105 -7.95 12.15 1.83
C ALA A 105 -7.17 12.82 2.96
N ILE A 106 -6.06 13.51 2.63
CA ILE A 106 -5.27 14.27 3.61
C ILE A 106 -6.12 15.35 4.30
N ALA A 107 -6.91 16.11 3.54
CA ALA A 107 -7.76 17.17 4.09
C ALA A 107 -8.82 16.60 5.06
N ALA A 108 -9.43 15.46 4.72
CA ALA A 108 -10.38 14.78 5.60
C ALA A 108 -9.73 14.34 6.92
N GLU A 109 -8.54 13.71 6.85
CA GLU A 109 -7.83 13.27 8.05
C GLU A 109 -7.36 14.43 8.93
N VAL A 110 -6.83 15.49 8.32
CA VAL A 110 -6.45 16.71 9.07
C VAL A 110 -7.66 17.34 9.75
N GLN A 111 -8.80 17.40 9.05
CA GLN A 111 -10.03 17.95 9.62
C GLN A 111 -10.56 17.10 10.78
N ALA A 112 -10.48 15.77 10.68
CA ALA A 112 -10.83 14.87 11.78
C ALA A 112 -9.92 15.06 12.99
N LEU A 113 -8.61 15.20 12.77
CA LEU A 113 -7.63 15.39 13.85
C LEU A 113 -7.73 16.76 14.54
N ARG A 114 -8.24 17.79 13.85
CA ARG A 114 -8.42 19.13 14.44
C ARG A 114 -9.36 19.16 15.64
N GLY A 115 -10.31 18.24 15.70
CA GLY A 115 -11.23 18.12 16.83
C GLY A 115 -10.64 17.44 18.06
N ILE A 116 -9.45 16.84 17.96
CA ILE A 116 -8.84 16.04 19.02
C ILE A 116 -7.75 16.85 19.73
N PRO A 117 -7.81 16.98 21.06
CA PRO A 117 -6.78 17.64 21.85
C PRO A 117 -5.37 17.09 21.58
N ALA A 118 -4.36 17.96 21.60
CA ALA A 118 -2.99 17.57 21.25
C ALA A 118 -2.43 16.46 22.17
N SER A 119 -2.77 16.48 23.45
CA SER A 119 -2.39 15.44 24.42
C SER A 119 -2.97 14.08 24.07
N GLU A 120 -4.24 14.03 23.66
CA GLU A 120 -4.92 12.81 23.23
C GLU A 120 -4.35 12.28 21.93
N ARG A 121 -4.07 13.15 20.95
CA ARG A 121 -3.39 12.74 19.69
C ARG A 121 -2.02 12.14 19.97
N LEU A 122 -1.22 12.77 20.83
CA LEU A 122 0.08 12.24 21.23
C LEU A 122 -0.04 10.88 21.93
N ALA A 123 -0.97 10.73 22.87
CA ALA A 123 -1.21 9.48 23.57
C ALA A 123 -1.62 8.36 22.59
N ALA A 124 -2.57 8.64 21.69
CA ALA A 124 -3.01 7.70 20.67
C ALA A 124 -1.87 7.29 19.73
N ARG A 125 -1.07 8.27 19.28
CA ARG A 125 0.12 8.03 18.46
C ARG A 125 1.10 7.09 19.16
N LEU A 126 1.44 7.35 20.42
CA LEU A 126 2.35 6.51 21.20
C LEU A 126 1.81 5.09 21.41
N GLN A 127 0.52 4.96 21.72
CA GLN A 127 -0.12 3.64 21.86
C GLN A 127 -0.07 2.85 20.56
N ARG A 128 -0.36 3.49 19.43
CA ARG A 128 -0.25 2.87 18.11
C ARG A 128 1.13 2.27 17.89
N TYR A 129 2.19 3.06 18.07
CA TYR A 129 3.55 2.57 17.81
C TYR A 129 4.01 1.47 18.77
N ARG A 130 3.50 1.45 20.01
CA ARG A 130 3.77 0.36 20.95
C ARG A 130 3.14 -0.96 20.53
N ASN A 131 2.04 -0.90 19.78
CA ASN A 131 1.28 -2.08 19.39
C ASN A 131 1.68 -2.62 18.00
N ILE A 132 2.49 -1.89 17.23
CA ILE A 132 2.98 -2.38 15.94
C ILE A 132 3.87 -3.62 16.17
N GLY A 133 3.53 -4.72 15.51
CA GLY A 133 4.27 -5.98 15.58
C GLY A 133 3.96 -6.85 16.80
N LEU A 134 2.94 -6.48 17.59
CA LEU A 134 2.39 -7.34 18.65
C LEU A 134 1.18 -8.14 18.11
N PRO A 135 0.99 -9.40 18.54
CA PRO A 135 -0.13 -10.25 18.13
C PRO A 135 -1.49 -9.79 18.66
#